data_AF-A0A4R1BC00-F1
#
_entry.id   AF-A0A4R1BC00-F1
#
_cell.length_a   1.000
_cell.length_b   1.000
_cell.length_c   1.000
_cell.angle_alpha   90.00
_cell.angle_beta   90.00
_cell.angle_gamma   90.00
#
_symmetry.space_group_name_H-M   'P 1'
#
loop_
_entity.id
_entity.type
_entity.pdbx_description
1 polymer ?
#
loop_
_entity_poly.entity_id
_entity_poly.type
_entity_poly.pdbx_seq_one_letter_code
_entity_poly.pdbx_strand_id
1 'polypeptide(L)'
;MPSERCNLFASTGKADGTSPDTNAKNLALELCGDLTYVMGRRTFAWAMKNGRSSIAEAINFSETELSHGAEETLLNRFALVLKHAEENKRELAAYKVGDAAIEDLKRAIATFEILRGTRDEKQAHRIYSTALIEALGKKVRGVYVVLDAEVEGLIEDQQFIETYFIARRKTDRKATRAGAAGEAGA
;
A
#
# COMPACT_ATOMS: atom_id res chain seq x y z
N MET A 1 -9.24 18.21 44.64
CA MET A 1 -8.20 18.99 43.94
C MET A 1 -7.96 18.34 42.59
N PRO A 2 -8.40 18.95 41.49
CA PRO A 2 -8.25 18.40 40.15
C PRO A 2 -6.99 18.92 39.46
N SER A 3 -6.50 18.12 38.52
CA SER A 3 -5.90 18.54 37.24
C SER A 3 -4.57 19.30 37.26
N GLU A 4 -3.54 18.66 36.71
CA GLU A 4 -2.69 19.18 35.61
C GLU A 4 -1.29 18.56 35.67
N ARG A 5 -1.10 17.45 34.93
CA ARG A 5 0.19 17.13 34.33
C ARG A 5 -0.04 16.63 32.91
N CYS A 6 -0.25 17.60 32.04
CA CYS A 6 -0.04 17.47 30.61
C CYS A 6 1.47 17.47 30.38
N ASN A 7 2.10 16.30 30.30
CA ASN A 7 3.48 16.20 29.85
C ASN A 7 3.47 15.80 28.37
N LEU A 8 3.84 16.78 27.56
CA LEU A 8 4.16 16.68 26.16
C LEU A 8 5.10 15.49 25.90
N PHE A 9 4.61 14.47 25.20
CA PHE A 9 5.48 13.64 24.38
C PHE A 9 5.80 14.42 23.11
N ALA A 10 6.91 15.16 23.15
CA ALA A 10 7.60 15.60 21.94
C ALA A 10 8.24 14.35 21.32
N SER A 11 7.55 13.73 20.36
CA SER A 11 8.19 12.75 19.49
C SER A 11 9.12 13.48 18.54
N THR A 12 10.43 13.27 18.73
CA THR A 12 11.44 13.67 17.74
C THR A 12 11.15 12.93 16.44
N GLY A 13 10.76 13.69 15.42
CA GLY A 13 10.52 13.19 14.08
C GLY A 13 11.79 12.57 13.49
N LYS A 14 11.85 11.24 13.51
CA LYS A 14 12.46 10.49 12.42
C LYS A 14 11.44 10.51 11.28
N ALA A 15 11.77 11.19 10.19
CA ALA A 15 11.10 11.01 8.92
C ALA A 15 11.42 9.58 8.42
N ASP A 16 10.72 8.58 8.96
CA ASP A 16 10.70 7.25 8.39
C ASP A 16 10.07 7.39 7.00
N GLY A 17 10.81 6.98 5.96
CA GLY A 17 10.37 6.96 4.57
C GLY A 17 9.25 5.96 4.29
N THR A 18 8.45 5.64 5.29
CA THR A 18 7.32 4.72 5.24
C THR A 18 6.13 5.46 4.65
N SER A 19 5.64 4.99 3.50
CA SER A 19 4.45 5.56 2.85
C SER A 19 3.29 5.67 3.86
N PRO A 20 2.48 6.75 3.85
CA PRO A 20 1.30 6.89 4.71
C PRO A 20 0.39 5.66 4.71
N ASP A 21 0.27 4.97 3.56
CA ASP A 21 -0.51 3.74 3.43
C ASP A 21 0.05 2.58 4.29
N THR A 22 1.37 2.51 4.41
CA THR A 22 2.04 1.46 5.19
C THR A 22 1.88 1.71 6.69
N ASN A 23 1.94 2.97 7.12
CA ASN A 23 1.68 3.34 8.51
C ASN A 23 0.22 3.04 8.91
N ALA A 24 -0.75 3.40 8.06
CA ALA A 24 -2.15 3.11 8.31
C ALA A 24 -2.42 1.60 8.42
N LYS A 25 -1.80 0.79 7.55
CA LYS A 25 -1.91 -0.67 7.61
C LYS A 25 -1.31 -1.25 8.88
N ASN A 26 -0.12 -0.79 9.27
CA ASN A 26 0.53 -1.26 10.49
C ASN A 26 -0.29 -0.92 11.74
N LEU A 27 -0.83 0.30 11.82
CA LEU A 27 -1.70 0.71 12.92
C LEU A 27 -3.01 -0.10 12.98
N ALA A 28 -3.59 -0.43 11.81
CA ALA A 28 -4.75 -1.32 11.76
C ALA A 28 -4.41 -2.75 12.23
N LEU A 29 -3.22 -3.24 11.90
CA LEU A 29 -2.75 -4.56 12.34
C LEU A 29 -2.48 -4.60 13.85
N GLU A 30 -1.84 -3.57 14.39
CA GLU A 30 -1.61 -3.40 15.84
C GLU A 30 -2.94 -3.38 16.60
N LEU A 31 -3.91 -2.59 16.12
CA LEU A 31 -5.26 -2.56 16.71
C LEU A 31 -5.94 -3.94 16.70
N CYS A 32 -5.79 -4.71 15.61
CA CYS A 32 -6.30 -6.09 15.56
C CYS A 32 -5.62 -6.98 16.60
N GLY A 33 -4.29 -6.86 16.74
CA GLY A 33 -3.50 -7.60 17.73
C GLY A 33 -3.95 -7.32 19.15
N ASP A 34 -4.09 -6.05 19.53
CA ASP A 34 -4.51 -5.61 20.86
C ASP A 34 -5.92 -6.12 21.22
N LEU A 35 -6.88 -5.90 20.31
CA LEU A 35 -8.26 -6.35 20.51
C LEU A 35 -8.33 -7.89 20.61
N THR A 36 -7.59 -8.60 19.75
CA THR A 36 -7.53 -10.06 19.78
C THR A 36 -6.90 -10.55 21.06
N TYR A 37 -5.81 -9.94 21.53
CA TYR A 37 -5.14 -10.36 22.77
C TYR A 37 -6.09 -10.24 23.97
N VAL A 38 -6.74 -9.09 24.13
CA VAL A 38 -7.68 -8.86 25.23
C VAL A 38 -8.85 -9.85 25.17
N MET A 39 -9.42 -10.07 23.98
CA MET A 39 -10.51 -11.02 23.79
C MET A 39 -10.06 -12.46 24.06
N GLY A 40 -8.89 -12.86 23.53
CA GLY A 40 -8.28 -14.16 23.70
C GLY A 40 -8.01 -14.48 25.16
N ARG A 41 -7.46 -13.55 25.95
CA ARG A 41 -7.25 -13.74 27.40
C ARG A 41 -8.55 -13.92 28.18
N ARG A 42 -9.60 -13.18 27.82
CA ARG A 42 -10.92 -13.29 28.45
C ARG A 42 -11.57 -14.63 28.12
N THR A 43 -11.54 -15.03 26.86
CA THR A 43 -12.04 -16.32 26.40
C THR A 43 -11.25 -17.48 26.99
N PHE A 44 -9.92 -17.33 27.14
CA PHE A 44 -9.06 -18.32 27.80
C PHE A 44 -9.45 -18.51 29.28
N ALA A 45 -9.62 -17.41 30.03
CA ALA A 45 -10.03 -17.47 31.43
C ALA A 45 -11.39 -18.15 31.61
N TRP A 46 -12.36 -17.84 30.73
CA TRP A 46 -13.65 -18.50 30.69
C TRP A 46 -13.52 -20.00 30.38
N ALA A 47 -12.73 -20.37 29.37
CA ALA A 47 -12.55 -21.75 28.94
C ALA A 47 -11.93 -22.61 30.06
N MET A 48 -10.91 -22.09 30.74
CA MET A 48 -10.29 -22.76 31.90
C MET A 48 -11.28 -22.95 33.04
N LYS A 49 -12.10 -21.95 33.37
CA LYS A 49 -13.07 -22.04 34.47
C LYS A 49 -14.19 -23.05 34.19
N ASN A 50 -14.56 -23.21 32.92
CA ASN A 50 -15.64 -24.11 32.50
C ASN A 50 -15.14 -25.49 32.04
N GLY A 51 -13.85 -25.81 32.24
CA GLY A 51 -13.28 -27.10 31.87
C GLY A 51 -13.17 -27.35 30.36
N ARG A 52 -13.21 -26.31 29.52
CA ARG A 52 -13.09 -26.40 28.06
C ARG A 52 -11.63 -26.24 27.62
N SER A 53 -10.79 -27.21 27.99
CA SER A 53 -9.34 -27.18 27.71
C SER A 53 -9.02 -27.07 26.22
N SER A 54 -9.81 -27.69 25.34
CA SER A 54 -9.61 -27.61 23.89
C SER A 54 -9.69 -26.18 23.34
N ILE A 55 -10.63 -25.38 23.85
CA ILE A 55 -10.76 -23.97 23.46
C ILE A 55 -9.60 -23.18 24.04
N ALA A 56 -9.23 -23.43 25.30
CA ALA A 56 -8.13 -22.74 25.96
C ALA A 56 -6.80 -22.96 25.21
N GLU A 57 -6.50 -24.18 24.79
CA GLU A 57 -5.30 -24.51 24.01
C GLU A 57 -5.32 -23.84 22.63
N ALA A 58 -6.47 -23.84 21.94
CA ALA A 58 -6.60 -23.27 20.60
C ALA A 58 -6.38 -21.76 20.54
N ILE A 59 -6.65 -21.03 21.63
CA ILE A 59 -6.58 -19.55 21.66
C ILE A 59 -5.46 -19.00 22.56
N ASN A 60 -4.59 -19.87 23.09
CA ASN A 60 -3.51 -19.46 23.99
C ASN A 60 -2.33 -18.85 23.22
N PHE A 61 -2.59 -17.73 22.56
CA PHE A 61 -1.57 -16.93 21.89
C PHE A 61 -0.99 -15.90 22.85
N SER A 62 0.32 -15.72 22.78
CA SER A 62 1.03 -14.62 23.42
C SER A 62 0.84 -13.31 22.64
N GLU A 63 1.04 -12.17 23.31
CA GLU A 63 0.99 -10.85 22.67
C GLU A 63 2.02 -10.71 21.54
N THR A 64 3.22 -11.28 21.74
CA THR A 64 4.26 -11.32 20.70
C THR A 64 3.81 -12.12 19.49
N GLU A 65 3.12 -13.25 19.66
CA GLU A 65 2.59 -14.04 18.55
C GLU A 65 1.45 -13.34 17.79
N LEU A 66 0.73 -12.42 18.43
CA LEU A 66 -0.34 -11.64 17.79
C LEU A 66 0.16 -10.34 17.15
N SER A 67 1.37 -9.90 17.48
CA SER A 67 2.00 -8.70 16.93
C SER A 67 3.11 -9.00 15.91
N HIS A 68 3.79 -10.14 16.04
CA HIS A 68 4.93 -10.52 15.20
C HIS A 68 4.62 -11.83 14.47
N GLY A 69 4.47 -11.75 13.15
CA GLY A 69 4.22 -12.92 12.31
C GLY A 69 3.92 -12.52 10.87
N ALA A 70 3.77 -13.53 10.01
CA ALA A 70 3.24 -13.31 8.66
C ALA A 70 1.78 -12.84 8.76
N GLU A 71 1.40 -11.84 7.95
CA GLU A 71 0.07 -11.21 8.00
C GLU A 71 -1.08 -12.22 7.88
N GLU A 72 -0.92 -13.23 7.01
CA GLU A 72 -1.90 -14.31 6.84
C GLU A 72 -2.03 -15.19 8.10
N THR A 73 -0.91 -15.49 8.77
CA THR A 73 -0.92 -16.24 10.03
C THR A 73 -1.62 -15.44 11.14
N LEU A 74 -1.36 -14.13 11.21
CA LEU A 74 -2.00 -13.24 12.18
C LEU A 74 -3.52 -13.19 11.96
N LEU A 75 -3.96 -13.00 10.71
CA LEU A 75 -5.38 -13.01 10.35
C LEU A 75 -6.08 -14.32 10.74
N ASN A 76 -5.44 -15.46 10.48
CA ASN A 76 -5.99 -16.76 10.87
C ASN A 76 -6.13 -16.89 12.40
N ARG A 77 -5.17 -16.37 13.18
CA ARG A 77 -5.24 -16.35 14.64
C ARG A 77 -6.36 -15.44 15.14
N PHE A 78 -6.49 -14.24 14.56
CA PHE A 78 -7.56 -13.30 14.90
C PHE A 78 -8.93 -13.90 14.62
N ALA A 79 -9.11 -14.52 13.45
CA ALA A 79 -10.33 -15.21 13.06
C ALA A 79 -10.67 -16.39 13.98
N LEU A 80 -9.66 -17.15 14.44
CA LEU A 80 -9.87 -18.28 15.36
C LEU A 80 -10.39 -17.80 16.73
N VAL A 81 -9.79 -16.74 17.28
CA VAL A 81 -10.27 -16.14 18.55
C VAL A 81 -11.68 -15.60 18.39
N LEU A 82 -11.95 -14.89 17.29
CA LEU A 82 -13.27 -14.35 16.98
C LEU A 82 -14.33 -15.45 16.89
N LYS A 83 -14.04 -16.53 16.14
CA LYS A 83 -14.94 -17.68 15.99
C LYS A 83 -15.35 -18.27 17.34
N HIS A 84 -14.38 -18.54 18.21
CA HIS A 84 -14.68 -19.08 19.54
C HIS A 84 -15.41 -18.08 20.44
N ALA A 85 -15.17 -16.77 20.28
CA ALA A 85 -15.90 -15.74 20.97
C ALA A 85 -17.38 -15.66 20.53
N GLU A 86 -17.65 -15.82 19.23
CA GLU A 86 -19.00 -15.81 18.68
C GLU A 86 -19.81 -17.05 19.09
N GLU A 87 -19.21 -18.23 18.98
CA GLU A 87 -19.85 -19.50 19.34
C GLU A 87 -20.26 -19.54 20.83
N ASN A 88 -19.53 -18.84 21.69
CA ASN A 88 -19.71 -18.88 23.16
C ASN A 88 -20.15 -17.54 23.75
N LYS A 89 -20.64 -16.63 22.90
CA LYS A 89 -20.97 -15.24 23.22
C LYS A 89 -21.86 -15.06 24.46
N ARG A 90 -22.85 -15.94 24.65
CA ARG A 90 -23.77 -15.87 25.80
C ARG A 90 -23.04 -16.06 27.13
N GLU A 91 -22.12 -17.01 27.19
CA GLU A 91 -21.38 -17.32 28.42
C GLU A 91 -20.22 -16.33 28.63
N LEU A 92 -19.65 -15.82 27.53
CA LEU A 92 -18.57 -14.85 27.51
C LEU A 92 -18.98 -13.42 27.87
N ALA A 93 -20.28 -13.12 27.87
CA ALA A 93 -20.81 -11.83 28.30
C ALA A 93 -20.37 -11.46 29.74
N ALA A 94 -20.29 -12.45 30.64
CA ALA A 94 -19.80 -12.26 32.01
C ALA A 94 -18.32 -11.83 32.08
N TYR A 95 -17.55 -12.09 31.01
CA TYR A 95 -16.13 -11.75 30.86
C TYR A 95 -15.92 -10.47 30.05
N LYS A 96 -16.97 -9.66 29.84
CA LYS A 96 -16.93 -8.42 29.03
C LYS A 96 -16.59 -8.68 27.56
N VAL A 97 -16.88 -9.88 27.05
CA VAL A 97 -16.85 -10.18 25.61
C VAL A 97 -18.30 -10.25 25.15
N GLY A 98 -18.84 -9.08 24.84
CA GLY A 98 -20.20 -8.91 24.31
C GLY A 98 -20.18 -8.50 22.85
N ASP A 99 -21.35 -8.19 22.31
CA ASP A 99 -21.59 -7.80 20.92
C ASP A 99 -20.64 -6.70 20.45
N ALA A 100 -20.50 -5.64 21.26
CA ALA A 100 -19.62 -4.52 20.93
C ALA A 100 -18.17 -4.95 20.71
N ALA A 101 -17.61 -5.77 21.60
CA ALA A 101 -16.22 -6.22 21.48
C ALA A 101 -15.99 -7.13 20.25
N ILE A 102 -16.98 -7.97 19.93
CA ILE A 102 -16.96 -8.84 18.75
C ILE A 102 -17.01 -7.99 17.46
N GLU A 103 -17.91 -7.01 17.41
CA GLU A 103 -18.05 -6.12 16.27
C GLU A 103 -16.85 -5.19 16.10
N ASP A 104 -16.23 -4.73 17.18
CA ASP A 104 -15.00 -3.94 17.15
C ASP A 104 -13.85 -4.75 16.53
N LEU A 105 -13.67 -6.01 16.94
CA LEU A 105 -12.64 -6.88 16.36
C LEU A 105 -12.92 -7.20 14.88
N LYS A 106 -14.18 -7.49 14.50
CA LYS A 106 -14.57 -7.68 13.10
C LYS A 106 -14.25 -6.46 12.24
N ARG A 107 -14.60 -5.27 12.73
CA ARG A 107 -14.35 -4.02 12.02
C ARG A 107 -12.86 -3.77 11.86
N ALA A 108 -12.06 -4.06 12.89
CA ALA A 108 -10.61 -3.94 12.82
C ALA A 108 -10.03 -4.88 11.74
N ILE A 109 -10.42 -6.16 11.74
CA ILE A 109 -10.00 -7.15 10.75
C ILE A 109 -10.37 -6.70 9.33
N ALA A 110 -11.63 -6.31 9.11
CA ALA A 110 -12.10 -5.83 7.82
C ALA A 110 -11.35 -4.59 7.33
N THR A 111 -11.05 -3.64 8.24
CA THR A 111 -10.26 -2.44 7.93
C THR A 111 -8.86 -2.81 7.47
N PHE A 112 -8.20 -3.75 8.16
CA PHE A 112 -6.89 -4.24 7.76
C PHE A 112 -6.92 -4.92 6.38
N GLU A 113 -7.91 -5.76 6.10
CA GLU A 113 -8.05 -6.43 4.79
C GLU A 113 -8.23 -5.44 3.64
N ILE A 114 -9.04 -4.39 3.84
CA ILE A 114 -9.21 -3.31 2.86
C ILE A 114 -7.87 -2.62 2.58
N LEU A 115 -7.14 -2.25 3.64
CA LEU A 115 -5.83 -1.58 3.51
C LEU A 115 -4.79 -2.50 2.85
N ARG A 116 -4.85 -3.82 3.10
CA ARG A 116 -3.99 -4.81 2.45
C ARG A 116 -4.22 -4.82 0.93
N GLY A 117 -5.48 -4.90 0.50
CA GLY A 117 -5.86 -4.93 -0.93
C GLY A 117 -5.36 -3.70 -1.70
N THR A 118 -5.49 -2.50 -1.13
CA THR A 118 -5.02 -1.27 -1.80
C THR A 118 -3.51 -1.21 -2.04
N ARG A 119 -2.70 -1.84 -1.18
CA ARG A 119 -1.24 -1.89 -1.36
C ARG A 119 -0.86 -2.81 -2.52
N ASP A 120 -1.49 -3.98 -2.59
CA ASP A 120 -1.23 -4.98 -3.62
C ASP A 120 -1.62 -4.45 -5.01
N GLU A 121 -2.74 -3.74 -5.10
CA GLU A 121 -3.17 -3.05 -6.33
C GLU A 121 -2.17 -1.98 -6.78
N LYS A 122 -1.70 -1.12 -5.88
CA LYS A 122 -0.68 -0.10 -6.22
C LYS A 122 0.64 -0.73 -6.68
N GLN A 123 1.05 -1.84 -6.08
CA GLN A 123 2.24 -2.57 -6.47
C GLN A 123 2.06 -3.21 -7.86
N ALA A 124 0.91 -3.85 -8.12
CA ALA A 124 0.56 -4.40 -9.43
C ALA A 124 0.54 -3.33 -10.52
N HIS A 125 -0.06 -2.17 -10.24
CA HIS A 125 -0.07 -1.03 -11.18
C HIS A 125 1.33 -0.53 -11.53
N ARG A 126 2.26 -0.48 -10.57
CA ARG A 126 3.65 -0.10 -10.84
C ARG A 126 4.32 -1.08 -11.78
N ILE A 127 4.18 -2.38 -11.52
CA ILE A 127 4.76 -3.46 -12.34
C ILE A 127 4.19 -3.43 -13.77
N TYR A 128 2.87 -3.27 -13.89
CA TYR A 128 2.22 -3.15 -15.19
C TYR A 128 2.70 -1.92 -15.97
N SER A 129 2.78 -0.77 -15.29
CA SER A 129 3.21 0.48 -15.91
C SER A 129 4.65 0.42 -16.40
N THR A 130 5.57 -0.21 -15.66
CA THR A 130 6.95 -0.39 -16.11
C THR A 130 7.07 -1.40 -17.24
N ALA A 131 6.33 -2.50 -17.21
CA ALA A 131 6.31 -3.47 -18.30
C ALA A 131 5.79 -2.86 -19.63
N LEU A 132 4.84 -1.92 -19.55
CA LEU A 132 4.26 -1.26 -20.72
C LEU A 132 5.23 -0.30 -21.42
N ILE A 133 6.22 0.24 -20.71
CA ILE A 133 7.23 1.17 -21.28
C ILE A 133 8.03 0.49 -22.39
N GLU A 134 8.42 -0.77 -22.21
CA GLU A 134 9.19 -1.50 -23.22
C GLU A 134 8.37 -1.71 -24.51
N ALA A 135 7.09 -2.05 -24.37
CA ALA A 135 6.17 -2.21 -25.49
C ALA A 135 5.96 -0.88 -26.25
N LEU A 136 5.79 0.23 -25.52
CA LEU A 136 5.71 1.57 -26.10
C LEU A 136 7.02 1.95 -26.83
N GLY A 137 8.18 1.63 -26.25
CA GLY A 137 9.47 1.84 -26.89
C GLY A 137 9.63 1.10 -28.21
N LYS A 138 9.20 -0.18 -28.27
CA LYS A 138 9.19 -0.95 -29.52
C LYS A 138 8.25 -0.34 -30.56
N LYS A 139 7.05 0.09 -30.14
CA LYS A 139 6.07 0.75 -31.03
C LYS A 139 6.62 2.06 -31.61
N VAL A 140 7.26 2.89 -30.78
CA VAL A 140 7.88 4.15 -31.22
C VAL A 140 9.00 3.90 -32.22
N ARG A 141 9.87 2.91 -31.99
CA ARG A 141 10.90 2.52 -32.97
C ARG A 141 10.29 2.07 -34.30
N GLY A 142 9.23 1.27 -34.26
CA GLY A 142 8.50 0.85 -35.46
C GLY A 142 7.96 2.04 -36.26
N VAL A 143 7.38 3.04 -35.57
CA VAL A 143 6.92 4.28 -36.22
C VAL A 143 8.09 5.04 -36.86
N TYR A 144 9.24 5.16 -36.19
CA TYR A 144 10.41 5.81 -36.79
C TYR A 144 10.93 5.09 -38.03
N VAL A 145 10.98 3.75 -38.03
CA VAL A 145 11.40 2.97 -39.21
C VAL A 145 10.47 3.21 -40.41
N VAL A 146 9.17 3.26 -40.18
CA VAL A 146 8.20 3.58 -41.24
C VAL A 146 8.40 5.01 -41.73
N LEU A 147 8.57 5.96 -40.81
CA LEU A 147 8.77 7.36 -41.15
C LEU A 147 10.08 7.59 -41.94
N ASP A 148 11.15 6.89 -41.59
CA ASP A 148 12.42 6.93 -42.32
C ASP A 148 12.26 6.37 -43.75
N ALA A 149 11.54 5.25 -43.91
CA ALA A 149 11.25 4.66 -45.22
C ALA A 149 10.36 5.58 -46.09
N GLU A 150 9.37 6.25 -45.48
CA GLU A 150 8.52 7.25 -46.17
C GLU A 150 9.34 8.46 -46.63
N VAL A 151 10.26 8.95 -45.79
CA VAL A 151 11.15 10.06 -46.13
C VAL A 151 12.08 9.67 -47.29
N GLU A 152 12.68 8.47 -47.25
CA GLU A 152 13.52 7.97 -48.36
C GLU A 152 12.73 7.85 -49.67
N GLY A 153 11.48 7.36 -49.62
CA GLY A 153 10.63 7.22 -50.81
C GLY A 153 10.11 8.54 -51.39
N LEU A 154 10.02 9.60 -50.58
CA LEU A 154 9.49 10.91 -50.99
C LEU A 154 10.59 11.96 -51.23
N ILE A 155 11.86 11.61 -51.08
CA ILE A 155 12.98 12.57 -51.19
C ILE A 155 13.23 13.08 -52.62
N GLU A 156 12.61 12.45 -53.62
CA GLU A 156 12.66 12.90 -55.02
C GLU A 156 11.55 13.91 -55.35
N ASP A 157 10.54 14.07 -54.48
CA ASP A 157 9.49 15.08 -54.62
C ASP A 157 9.96 16.43 -54.04
N GLN A 158 10.21 17.38 -54.95
CA GLN A 158 10.67 18.72 -54.61
C GLN A 158 9.72 19.46 -53.65
N GLN A 159 8.40 19.22 -53.75
CA GLN A 159 7.39 19.84 -52.89
C GLN A 159 7.42 19.25 -51.47
N PHE A 160 7.71 17.95 -51.35
CA PHE A 160 7.93 17.28 -50.07
C PHE A 160 9.21 17.79 -49.39
N ILE A 161 10.33 17.90 -50.12
CA ILE A 161 11.61 18.40 -49.60
C ILE A 161 11.45 19.81 -49.00
N GLU A 162 10.85 20.74 -49.76
CA GLU A 162 10.66 22.11 -49.32
C GLU A 162 9.80 22.19 -48.05
N THR A 163 8.72 21.43 -48.00
CA THR A 163 7.81 21.39 -46.85
C THR A 163 8.45 20.71 -45.63
N TYR A 164 9.16 19.59 -45.82
CA TYR A 164 9.83 18.82 -44.77
C TYR A 164 10.90 19.65 -44.04
N PHE A 165 11.76 20.35 -44.78
CA PHE A 165 12.80 21.19 -44.18
C PHE A 165 12.25 22.45 -43.50
N ILE A 166 11.16 23.04 -44.02
CA ILE A 166 10.47 24.16 -43.36
C ILE A 166 9.85 23.72 -42.03
N ALA A 167 9.19 22.55 -42.02
CA ALA A 167 8.60 21.99 -40.81
C ALA A 167 9.68 21.65 -39.77
N ARG A 168 10.77 20.99 -40.18
CA ARG A 168 11.90 20.65 -39.29
C ARG A 168 12.60 21.87 -38.70
N ARG A 169 12.79 22.94 -39.49
CA ARG A 169 13.33 24.23 -39.00
C ARG A 169 12.46 24.91 -37.95
N LYS A 170 11.12 24.78 -38.03
CA LYS A 170 10.21 25.35 -37.02
C LYS A 170 10.32 24.62 -35.68
N THR A 171 10.53 23.32 -35.69
CA THR A 171 10.62 22.49 -34.48
C THR A 171 11.98 22.62 -33.77
N ASP A 172 13.06 22.95 -34.50
CA ASP A 172 14.44 23.02 -33.99
C ASP A 172 14.85 24.39 -33.38
N ARG A 173 13.88 25.29 -33.15
CA ARG A 173 14.12 26.64 -32.57
C ARG A 173 14.73 26.66 -31.16
N LYS A 174 14.93 25.51 -30.52
CA LYS A 174 15.61 25.39 -29.21
C LYS A 174 17.13 25.19 -29.33
N ALA A 175 17.67 24.83 -30.50
CA ALA A 175 19.10 24.63 -30.71
C ALA A 175 19.86 25.91 -31.12
N THR A 176 19.18 26.97 -31.56
CA THR A 176 19.80 28.20 -32.10
C THR A 176 20.18 29.26 -31.05
N ARG A 177 20.04 29.00 -29.74
CA ARG A 177 20.43 29.96 -28.69
C ARG A 177 21.87 29.85 -28.20
N ALA A 178 22.67 28.90 -28.70
CA ALA A 178 24.05 28.70 -28.25
C ALA A 178 25.15 29.32 -29.14
N GLY A 179 24.80 29.99 -30.25
CA GLY A 179 25.78 30.44 -31.25
C GLY A 179 25.85 31.95 -31.52
N ALA A 180 25.19 32.80 -30.73
CA ALA A 180 25.13 34.25 -30.97
C ALA A 180 25.76 35.07 -29.84
N ALA A 181 26.88 34.60 -29.28
CA ALA A 181 27.70 35.35 -28.33
C ALA A 181 29.18 35.14 -28.66
N GLY A 182 29.68 35.83 -29.68
CA GLY A 182 31.11 35.80 -29.99
C GLY A 182 31.44 36.25 -31.40
N GLU A 183 31.10 37.49 -31.77
CA GLU A 183 31.83 38.29 -32.78
C GLU A 183 31.21 39.71 -32.83
N ALA A 184 31.57 40.50 -31.82
CA ALA A 184 31.45 41.96 -31.86
C ALA A 184 32.65 42.52 -31.09
N GLY A 185 33.74 42.79 -31.81
CA GLY A 185 34.93 43.41 -31.24
C GLY A 185 36.19 43.25 -32.10
N ALA A 186 36.33 44.08 -33.12
CA ALA A 186 37.56 44.77 -33.57
C ALA A 186 37.30 45.46 -34.91
#